data_AF-A0A0G3G5P8-F1
#
_entry.id   AF-A0A0G3G5P8-F1
#
_cell.length_a   1.000
_cell.length_b   1.000
_cell.length_c   1.000
_cell.angle_alpha   90.00
_cell.angle_beta   90.00
_cell.angle_gamma   90.00
#
_symmetry.space_group_name_H-M   'P 1'
#
loop_
_entity.id
_entity.type
_entity.pdbx_description
1 polymer ?
#
loop_
_entity_poly.entity_id
_entity_poly.type
_entity_poly.pdbx_seq_one_letter_code
_entity_poly.pdbx_strand_id
1 'polypeptide(L)'
;MTVMGQHIEAKDCVQASDEQPVAKFRSSCEAYANMPVALGGEAGRITYSQTCPPNPQATCLNVNGQGVDFYYYKRTADLLESTRKGCTVSGGTWKE
;
A
#
# COMPACT_ATOMS: atom_id res chain seq x y z
N MET A 1 3.05 12.56 0.44
CA MET A 1 2.30 13.02 1.63
C MET A 1 3.28 13.33 2.75
N THR A 2 2.98 14.26 3.64
CA THR A 2 3.82 14.53 4.81
C THR A 2 3.24 13.80 6.02
N VAL A 3 3.98 12.85 6.58
CA VAL A 3 3.62 12.16 7.84
C VAL A 3 4.71 12.52 8.84
N MET A 4 4.34 13.11 9.99
CA MET A 4 5.29 13.52 11.04
C MET A 4 6.47 14.37 10.54
N GLY A 5 6.24 15.27 9.57
CA GLY A 5 7.27 16.16 9.04
C GLY A 5 8.20 15.53 7.99
N GLN A 6 8.05 14.25 7.65
CA GLN A 6 8.78 13.62 6.55
C GLN A 6 7.94 13.59 5.27
N HIS A 7 8.52 14.08 4.16
CA HIS A 7 7.92 13.96 2.84
C HIS A 7 8.08 12.52 2.32
N ILE A 8 6.99 11.78 2.27
CA ILE A 8 6.95 10.42 1.73
C ILE A 8 6.38 10.49 0.31
N GLU A 9 7.22 10.24 -0.69
CA GLU A 9 6.78 9.96 -2.06
C GLU A 9 6.33 8.50 -2.14
N ALA A 10 5.13 8.21 -1.61
CA ALA A 10 4.55 6.88 -1.67
C ALA A 10 4.07 6.60 -3.10
N LYS A 11 4.86 5.85 -3.88
CA LYS A 11 4.42 5.21 -5.13
C LYS A 11 4.09 3.75 -4.87
N ASP A 12 3.33 3.50 -3.81
CA ASP A 12 2.95 2.14 -3.47
C ASP A 12 1.77 1.73 -4.35
N CYS A 13 1.76 0.47 -4.78
CA CYS A 13 0.66 -0.11 -5.53
C CYS A 13 0.06 -1.26 -4.74
N VAL A 14 -1.25 -1.40 -4.81
CA VAL A 14 -1.99 -2.48 -4.15
C VAL A 14 -2.67 -3.30 -5.22
N GLN A 15 -2.56 -4.61 -5.15
CA GLN A 15 -3.21 -5.53 -6.05
C GLN A 15 -4.02 -6.54 -5.24
N ALA A 16 -5.31 -6.64 -5.54
CA ALA A 16 -6.15 -7.72 -4.99
C ALA A 16 -5.98 -8.98 -5.84
N SER A 17 -6.18 -10.14 -5.21
CA SER A 17 -6.36 -11.41 -5.91
C SER A 17 -7.68 -11.40 -6.69
N ASP A 18 -7.79 -12.31 -7.65
CA ASP A 18 -9.00 -12.48 -8.46
C ASP A 18 -10.23 -12.88 -7.63
N GLU A 19 -10.03 -13.33 -6.39
CA GLU A 19 -11.09 -13.72 -5.45
C GLU A 19 -11.75 -12.51 -4.78
N GLN A 20 -11.13 -11.32 -4.82
CA GLN A 20 -11.68 -10.13 -4.19
C GLN A 20 -12.62 -9.36 -5.14
N PRO A 21 -13.86 -9.02 -4.73
CA PRO A 21 -14.75 -8.21 -5.56
C PRO A 21 -14.14 -6.83 -5.83
N VAL A 22 -14.01 -6.46 -7.11
CA VAL A 22 -13.40 -5.19 -7.55
C VAL A 22 -14.02 -3.97 -6.86
N ALA A 23 -15.35 -3.95 -6.66
CA ALA A 23 -16.03 -2.84 -5.97
C ALA A 23 -15.58 -2.71 -4.51
N LYS A 24 -15.42 -3.83 -3.80
CA LYS A 24 -14.94 -3.86 -2.41
C LYS A 24 -13.48 -3.39 -2.34
N PHE A 25 -12.65 -3.85 -3.28
CA PHE A 25 -11.26 -3.42 -3.38
C PHE A 25 -11.15 -1.90 -3.62
N ARG A 26 -11.87 -1.37 -4.61
CA ARG A 26 -11.85 0.07 -4.92
C ARG A 26 -12.29 0.92 -3.74
N SER A 27 -13.37 0.52 -3.07
CA SER A 27 -13.86 1.22 -1.86
C SER A 27 -12.80 1.24 -0.75
N SER A 28 -12.03 0.16 -0.57
CA SER A 28 -10.92 0.15 0.39
C SER A 28 -9.82 1.14 0.01
N CYS A 29 -9.41 1.20 -1.27
CA CYS A 29 -8.43 2.17 -1.75
C CYS A 29 -8.89 3.62 -1.54
N GLU A 30 -10.16 3.90 -1.82
CA GLU A 30 -10.78 5.21 -1.59
C GLU A 30 -10.78 5.59 -0.11
N ALA A 31 -11.11 4.65 0.79
CA ALA A 31 -11.04 4.88 2.22
C ALA A 31 -9.62 5.24 2.69
N TYR A 32 -8.60 4.53 2.20
CA TYR A 32 -7.20 4.83 2.51
C TYR A 32 -6.76 6.19 1.97
N ALA A 33 -7.13 6.53 0.73
CA ALA A 33 -6.79 7.82 0.14
C ALA A 33 -7.47 8.99 0.86
N ASN A 34 -8.67 8.79 1.40
CA ASN A 34 -9.38 9.82 2.15
C ASN A 34 -8.98 9.92 3.63
N MET A 35 -8.23 8.96 4.17
CA MET A 35 -7.83 8.96 5.59
C MET A 35 -7.12 10.27 6.01
N PRO A 36 -6.19 10.86 5.23
CA PRO A 36 -5.58 12.13 5.60
C PRO A 36 -6.57 13.30 5.70
N VAL A 37 -7.69 13.27 4.97
CA VAL A 37 -8.72 14.33 5.01
C VAL A 37 -9.34 14.41 6.40
N ALA A 38 -9.58 13.28 7.05
CA ALA A 38 -10.10 13.22 8.42
C ALA A 38 -9.14 13.83 9.45
N LEU A 39 -7.86 13.98 9.09
CA LEU A 39 -6.80 14.55 9.92
C LEU A 39 -6.43 15.99 9.49
N GLY A 40 -7.24 16.62 8.62
CA GLY A 40 -7.01 17.99 8.13
C GLY A 40 -6.01 18.11 6.98
N GLY A 41 -5.61 16.99 6.37
CA GLY A 41 -4.78 16.95 5.16
C GLY A 41 -5.60 16.86 3.87
N GLU A 42 -4.92 16.65 2.75
CA GLU A 42 -5.54 16.43 1.43
C GLU A 42 -5.73 14.95 1.14
N ALA A 43 -6.76 14.63 0.34
CA ALA A 43 -6.96 13.27 -0.14
C ALA A 43 -5.78 12.81 -1.01
N GLY A 44 -5.40 11.55 -0.84
CA GLY A 44 -4.44 10.88 -1.72
C GLY A 44 -4.98 10.78 -3.15
N ARG A 45 -4.08 10.84 -4.13
CA ARG A 45 -4.42 10.57 -5.53
C ARG A 45 -4.44 9.07 -5.78
N ILE A 46 -5.55 8.55 -6.31
CA ILE A 46 -5.66 7.15 -6.75
C ILE A 46 -5.56 7.09 -8.28
N THR A 47 -4.82 6.11 -8.78
CA THR A 47 -4.83 5.70 -10.19
C THR A 47 -5.14 4.22 -10.24
N TYR A 48 -6.11 3.80 -11.06
CA TYR A 48 -6.47 2.39 -11.22
C TYR A 48 -5.78 1.78 -12.44
N SER A 49 -5.30 0.55 -12.29
CA SER A 49 -4.69 -0.28 -13.33
C SER A 49 -5.17 -1.72 -13.18
N GLN A 50 -4.99 -2.56 -14.21
CA GLN A 50 -5.24 -4.00 -14.08
C GLN A 50 -4.17 -4.69 -13.22
N THR A 51 -2.92 -4.24 -13.31
CA THR A 51 -1.80 -4.79 -12.56
C THR A 51 -0.89 -3.70 -12.03
N CYS A 52 -0.18 -4.01 -10.95
CA CYS A 52 0.88 -3.15 -10.44
C CYS A 52 2.10 -3.13 -11.37
N PRO A 53 2.84 -2.01 -11.46
CA PRO A 53 4.04 -1.92 -12.28
C PRO A 53 5.05 -3.03 -11.98
N PRO A 54 5.81 -3.52 -12.98
CA PRO A 54 6.84 -4.53 -12.72
C PRO A 54 8.02 -3.96 -11.91
N ASN A 55 8.82 -4.86 -11.33
CA ASN A 55 10.04 -4.56 -10.56
C ASN A 55 9.82 -3.69 -9.30
N PRO A 56 8.96 -4.13 -8.36
CA PRO A 56 8.95 -3.52 -7.03
C PRO A 56 10.31 -3.71 -6.35
N GLN A 57 10.68 -2.78 -5.48
CA GLN A 57 11.78 -2.95 -4.53
C GLN A 57 11.48 -4.03 -3.51
N ALA A 58 10.21 -4.13 -3.09
CA ALA A 58 9.72 -5.18 -2.21
C ALA A 58 8.20 -5.33 -2.33
N THR A 59 7.69 -6.48 -1.91
CA THR A 59 6.27 -6.82 -1.88
C THR A 59 5.89 -7.41 -0.52
N CYS A 60 4.77 -6.99 0.03
CA CYS A 60 4.11 -7.68 1.13
C CYS A 60 2.91 -8.44 0.58
N LEU A 61 3.00 -9.77 0.59
CA LEU A 61 2.02 -10.68 0.00
C LEU A 61 0.94 -11.06 1.02
N ASN A 62 -0.29 -11.20 0.53
CA ASN A 62 -1.48 -11.67 1.25
C ASN A 62 -1.66 -11.02 2.62
N VAL A 63 -1.64 -9.70 2.66
CA VAL A 63 -1.76 -8.92 3.90
C VAL A 63 -3.04 -9.30 4.63
N ASN A 64 -2.90 -9.66 5.90
CA ASN A 64 -3.99 -10.04 6.79
C ASN A 64 -4.87 -11.18 6.24
N GLY A 65 -4.33 -12.04 5.35
CA GLY A 65 -5.07 -13.12 4.71
C GLY A 65 -6.19 -12.64 3.78
N GLN A 66 -6.20 -11.37 3.37
CA GLN A 66 -7.31 -10.77 2.62
C GLN A 66 -7.19 -10.91 1.10
N GLY A 67 -6.16 -11.61 0.60
CA GLY A 67 -5.87 -11.71 -0.82
C GLY A 67 -5.44 -10.37 -1.40
N VAL A 68 -4.66 -9.58 -0.66
CA VAL A 68 -4.18 -8.27 -1.11
C VAL A 68 -2.67 -8.20 -0.96
N ASP A 69 -1.99 -7.82 -2.04
CA ASP A 69 -0.56 -7.66 -2.12
C ASP A 69 -0.20 -6.16 -2.21
N PHE A 70 0.83 -5.74 -1.49
CA PHE A 70 1.34 -4.37 -1.50
C PHE A 70 2.74 -4.33 -2.12
N TYR A 71 2.91 -3.51 -3.14
CA TYR A 71 4.13 -3.34 -3.93
C TYR A 71 4.77 -2.00 -3.60
N TYR A 72 6.04 -2.01 -3.21
CA TYR A 72 6.79 -0.84 -2.77
C TYR A 72 7.92 -0.56 -3.75
N TYR A 73 8.12 0.69 -4.19
CA TYR A 73 9.08 1.02 -5.26
C TYR A 73 10.13 2.07 -4.88
N LYS A 74 9.87 2.90 -3.87
CA LYS A 74 10.70 4.07 -3.54
C LYS A 74 10.86 4.24 -2.03
N ARG A 75 11.07 3.15 -1.29
CA ARG A 75 11.28 3.21 0.15
C ARG A 75 12.76 3.48 0.42
N THR A 76 13.04 4.41 1.33
CA THR A 76 14.38 4.53 1.94
C THR A 76 14.69 3.28 2.75
N ALA A 77 15.95 3.01 3.08
CA ALA A 77 16.33 1.82 3.85
C ALA A 77 15.55 1.72 5.18
N ASP A 78 15.50 2.81 5.96
CA ASP A 78 14.79 2.86 7.25
C ASP A 78 13.28 2.63 7.08
N LEU A 79 12.69 3.21 6.02
CA LEU A 79 11.27 3.04 5.73
C LEU A 79 10.98 1.62 5.23
N LEU A 80 11.89 1.00 4.49
CA LEU A 80 11.75 -0.38 4.02
C LEU A 80 11.78 -1.36 5.20
N GLU A 81 12.69 -1.17 6.17
CA GLU A 81 12.78 -2.01 7.36
C GLU A 81 11.51 -1.91 8.22
N SER A 82 11.00 -0.69 8.46
CA SER A 82 9.74 -0.49 9.17
C SER A 82 8.54 -1.09 8.42
N THR A 83 8.52 -0.96 7.09
CA THR A 83 7.48 -1.58 6.24
C THR A 83 7.53 -3.12 6.31
N ARG A 84 8.73 -3.72 6.28
CA ARG A 84 8.93 -5.16 6.45
C ARG A 84 8.36 -5.64 7.78
N LYS A 85 8.67 -4.95 8.89
CA LYS A 85 8.12 -5.28 10.22
C LYS A 85 6.59 -5.18 10.21
N GLY A 86 6.03 -4.11 9.65
CA GLY A 86 4.59 -3.92 9.51
C GLY A 86 3.91 -5.02 8.70
N CYS A 87 4.54 -5.48 7.62
CA CYS A 87 4.07 -6.60 6.80
C CYS A 87 3.90 -7.88 7.63
N THR A 88 4.95 -8.26 8.37
CA THR A 88 4.94 -9.47 9.20
C THR A 88 3.93 -9.37 10.35
N VAL A 89 3.84 -8.21 11.02
CA VAL A 89 2.85 -7.98 12.09
C VAL A 89 1.42 -8.10 11.56
N SER A 90 1.19 -7.67 10.31
CA SER A 90 -0.11 -7.77 9.65
C SER A 90 -0.39 -9.17 9.09
N GLY A 91 0.45 -10.17 9.39
CA GLY A 91 0.29 -11.55 8.92
C GLY A 91 0.62 -11.77 7.44
N GLY A 92 1.23 -10.79 6.77
CA GLY A 92 1.67 -10.91 5.38
C GLY A 92 3.04 -11.57 5.24
N THR A 93 3.37 -12.00 4.03
CA THR A 93 4.69 -12.54 3.67
C THR A 93 5.52 -11.49 2.94
N TRP A 94 6.69 -11.15 3.47
CA TRP A 94 7.60 -10.19 2.82
C TRP A 94 8.43 -10.86 1.71
N LYS A 95 8.60 -10.18 0.58
CA LYS A 95 9.46 -10.57 -0.54
C LYS A 95 10.21 -9.37 -1.10
N GLU A 96 11.48 -9.56 -1.45
CA GLU A 96 12.33 -8.57 -2.14
C GLU A 96 12.72 -9.10 -3.53
#